data_AF-A0A4Y9JMB3-F1
#
_entry.id   AF-A0A4Y9JMB3-F1
#
_cell.length_a   1.000
_cell.length_b   1.000
_cell.length_c   1.000
_cell.angle_alpha   90.00
_cell.angle_beta   90.00
_cell.angle_gamma   90.00
#
_symmetry.space_group_name_H-M   'P 1'
#
loop_
_entity.id
_entity.type
_entity.pdbx_description
1 polymer ?
#
loop_
_entity_poly.entity_id
_entity_poly.type
_entity_poly.pdbx_seq_one_letter_code
_entity_poly.pdbx_strand_id
1 'polypeptide(L)'
;MSHAIIQQFIGKNKDNLPQDEIALLRYRLEYLTESELNGVITLSLRQPFKAMLFCIFFRYLGIHRFYIGQVGLGFLHLFCNVLIIAVLILYTLVLQFSWKSWGLVAIILPAWLLIWFVMDIFTIWNDTKLANLDKINEHVLSIYSHSRGVY
;
A
#
# COMPACT_ATOMS: atom_id res chain seq x y z
N MET A 1 -11.14 11.66 29.59
CA MET A 1 -10.69 10.26 29.43
C MET A 1 -10.26 10.00 27.98
N SER A 2 -11.03 10.49 27.01
CA SER A 2 -10.73 10.50 25.56
C SER A 2 -9.27 10.83 25.16
N HIS A 3 -8.66 11.91 25.66
CA HIS A 3 -7.28 12.28 25.26
C HIS A 3 -6.24 11.19 25.54
N ALA A 4 -6.34 10.49 26.68
CA ALA A 4 -5.41 9.41 27.01
C ALA A 4 -5.56 8.22 26.05
N ILE A 5 -6.81 7.90 25.67
CA ILE A 5 -7.13 6.85 24.69
C ILE A 5 -6.57 7.21 23.31
N ILE A 6 -6.73 8.47 22.87
CA ILE A 6 -6.19 8.95 21.59
C ILE A 6 -4.66 8.85 21.58
N GLN A 7 -3.99 9.25 22.66
CA GLN A 7 -2.54 9.13 22.80
C GLN A 7 -2.07 7.68 22.74
N GLN A 8 -2.77 6.77 23.42
CA GLN A 8 -2.48 5.34 23.38
C GLN A 8 -2.67 4.76 21.97
N PHE A 9 -3.78 5.08 21.31
CA PHE A 9 -4.08 4.62 19.95
C PHE A 9 -3.02 5.06 18.95
N ILE A 10 -2.63 6.35 18.99
CA ILE A 10 -1.62 6.88 18.10
C ILE A 10 -0.23 6.35 18.45
N GLY A 11 0.10 6.23 19.73
CA GLY A 11 1.36 5.64 20.18
C GLY A 11 1.52 4.20 19.66
N LYS A 12 0.46 3.39 19.76
CA LYS A 12 0.44 2.00 19.28
C LYS A 12 0.55 1.90 17.75
N ASN A 13 -0.01 2.86 17.02
CA ASN A 13 -0.12 2.82 15.56
C ASN A 13 0.79 3.79 14.83
N LYS A 14 1.72 4.45 15.52
CA LYS A 14 2.59 5.48 14.97
C LYS A 14 3.28 5.02 13.69
N ASP A 15 3.83 3.80 13.68
CA ASP A 15 4.56 3.28 12.52
C ASP A 15 3.65 2.87 11.35
N ASN A 16 2.35 2.73 11.59
CA ASN A 16 1.34 2.37 10.60
C ASN A 16 0.65 3.60 9.99
N LEU A 17 0.98 4.80 10.49
CA LEU A 17 0.35 6.07 10.10
C LEU A 17 1.36 7.03 9.42
N PRO A 18 0.87 7.91 8.54
CA PRO A 18 1.66 8.99 7.96
C PRO A 18 1.98 10.02 9.05
N GLN A 19 3.27 10.28 9.31
CA GLN A 19 3.74 11.08 10.46
C GLN A 19 3.33 12.55 10.35
N ASP A 20 3.31 13.05 9.13
CA ASP A 20 2.89 14.38 8.71
C ASP A 20 1.42 14.66 9.04
N GLU A 21 0.56 13.65 9.01
CA GLU A 21 -0.87 13.83 9.27
C GLU A 21 -1.31 13.50 10.70
N ILE A 22 -0.40 13.01 11.55
CA ILE A 22 -0.73 12.62 12.94
C ILE A 22 -1.34 13.79 13.72
N ALA A 23 -0.81 15.01 13.57
CA ALA A 23 -1.32 16.18 14.28
C ALA A 23 -2.77 16.51 13.87
N LEU A 24 -3.06 16.46 12.57
CA LEU A 24 -4.40 16.69 12.04
C LEU A 24 -5.38 15.56 12.44
N LEU A 25 -4.91 14.32 12.40
CA LEU A 25 -5.69 13.17 12.85
C LEU A 25 -6.06 13.30 14.33
N ARG A 26 -5.13 13.71 15.20
CA ARG A 26 -5.41 13.99 16.63
C ARG A 26 -6.54 14.99 16.78
N TYR A 27 -6.40 16.12 16.11
CA TYR A 27 -7.42 17.16 16.13
C TYR A 27 -8.79 16.61 15.75
N ARG A 28 -8.90 15.84 14.64
CA ARG A 28 -10.17 15.24 14.21
C ARG A 28 -10.76 14.25 15.24
N LEU A 29 -9.93 13.43 15.85
CA LEU A 29 -10.38 12.43 16.84
C LEU A 29 -10.87 13.07 18.15
N GLU A 30 -10.39 14.27 18.51
CA GLU A 30 -10.83 14.98 19.69
C GLU A 30 -12.27 15.52 19.59
N TYR A 31 -12.80 15.70 18.37
CA TYR A 31 -14.20 16.10 18.15
C TYR A 31 -15.20 14.94 18.18
N LEU A 32 -14.72 13.69 18.30
CA LEU A 32 -15.58 12.52 18.38
C LEU A 32 -16.05 12.29 19.82
N THR A 33 -17.30 11.86 19.98
CA THR A 33 -17.79 11.34 21.26
C THR A 33 -17.07 10.05 21.64
N GLU A 34 -17.12 9.64 22.92
CA GLU A 34 -16.43 8.42 23.37
C GLU A 34 -16.94 7.15 22.66
N SER A 35 -18.24 7.10 22.32
CA SER A 35 -18.83 6.00 21.55
C SER A 35 -18.28 5.93 20.12
N GLU A 36 -18.19 7.07 19.45
CA GLU A 36 -17.65 7.19 18.09
C GLU A 36 -16.14 6.90 18.05
N LEU A 37 -15.41 7.38 19.06
CA LEU A 37 -13.99 7.11 19.22
C LEU A 37 -13.72 5.61 19.39
N ASN A 38 -14.56 4.90 20.15
CA ASN A 38 -14.47 3.45 20.29
C ASN A 38 -14.63 2.72 18.94
N GLY A 39 -15.45 3.25 18.03
CA GLY A 39 -15.55 2.74 16.65
C GLY A 39 -14.24 2.89 15.88
N VAL A 40 -13.54 4.02 16.02
CA VAL A 40 -12.28 4.28 15.30
C VAL A 40 -11.11 3.47 15.87
N ILE A 41 -10.97 3.38 17.19
CA ILE A 41 -9.81 2.72 17.81
C ILE A 41 -9.81 1.19 17.63
N THR A 42 -10.95 0.60 17.30
CA THR A 42 -11.09 -0.84 17.01
C THR A 42 -10.71 -1.19 15.57
N LEU A 43 -10.49 -0.19 14.71
CA LEU A 43 -10.05 -0.43 13.33
C LEU A 43 -8.70 -1.15 13.29
N SER A 44 -8.68 -2.26 12.56
CA SER A 44 -7.45 -2.98 12.24
C SER A 44 -6.67 -2.22 11.17
N LEU A 45 -5.56 -1.59 11.57
CA LEU A 45 -4.62 -0.96 10.65
C LEU A 45 -3.66 -2.00 10.08
N ARG A 46 -3.36 -1.87 8.79
CA ARG A 46 -2.38 -2.70 8.09
C ARG A 46 -0.97 -2.31 8.51
N GLN A 47 -0.05 -3.26 8.48
CA GLN A 47 1.34 -3.00 8.86
C GLN A 47 2.18 -2.77 7.60
N PRO A 48 2.83 -1.60 7.43
CA PRO A 48 3.70 -1.32 6.27
C PRO A 48 4.81 -2.35 6.10
N PHE A 49 5.36 -2.86 7.21
CA PHE A 49 6.37 -3.91 7.17
C PHE A 49 5.87 -5.22 6.54
N LYS A 50 4.61 -5.62 6.78
CA LYS A 50 4.02 -6.81 6.14
C LYS A 50 3.80 -6.59 4.64
N ALA A 51 3.34 -5.40 4.25
CA ALA A 51 3.20 -5.03 2.84
C ALA A 51 4.57 -5.05 2.13
N MET A 52 5.61 -4.53 2.77
CA MET A 52 6.99 -4.56 2.28
C MET A 52 7.49 -6.00 2.12
N LEU A 53 7.23 -6.89 3.08
CA LEU A 53 7.60 -8.29 3.00
C LEU A 53 6.95 -8.98 1.79
N PHE A 54 5.66 -8.70 1.54
CA PHE A 54 4.98 -9.18 0.35
C PHE A 54 5.55 -8.58 -0.94
N CYS A 55 6.03 -7.33 -0.92
CA CYS A 55 6.71 -6.74 -2.07
C CYS A 55 8.03 -7.48 -2.35
N ILE A 56 8.83 -7.77 -1.33
CA ILE A 56 10.12 -8.46 -1.50
C ILE A 56 9.94 -9.86 -2.10
N PHE A 57 9.03 -10.67 -1.57
CA PHE A 57 8.87 -12.06 -2.00
C PHE A 57 7.94 -12.25 -3.19
N PHE A 58 6.92 -11.40 -3.33
CA PHE A 58 5.82 -11.60 -4.28
C PHE A 58 5.62 -10.38 -5.20
N ARG A 59 6.68 -9.59 -5.47
CA ARG A 59 6.63 -8.44 -6.37
C ARG A 59 5.97 -8.76 -7.70
N TYR A 60 6.44 -9.81 -8.35
CA TYR A 60 6.02 -10.21 -9.69
C TYR A 60 4.56 -10.69 -9.75
N LEU A 61 3.99 -11.07 -8.60
CA LEU A 61 2.58 -11.46 -8.48
C LEU A 61 1.68 -10.29 -8.09
N GLY A 62 2.24 -9.15 -7.66
CA GLY A 62 1.46 -7.98 -7.23
C GLY A 62 0.71 -8.14 -5.89
N ILE A 63 0.99 -9.20 -5.11
CA ILE A 63 0.27 -9.55 -3.86
C ILE A 63 0.25 -8.40 -2.85
N HIS A 64 1.33 -7.62 -2.80
CA HIS A 64 1.44 -6.48 -1.89
C HIS A 64 0.40 -5.38 -2.15
N ARG A 65 -0.07 -5.19 -3.40
CA ARG A 65 -1.15 -4.24 -3.75
C ARG A 65 -2.52 -4.76 -3.32
N PHE A 66 -2.76 -6.07 -3.45
CA PHE A 66 -3.97 -6.70 -2.94
C PHE A 66 -4.06 -6.61 -1.42
N TYR A 67 -2.94 -6.76 -0.71
CA TYR A 67 -2.89 -6.60 0.75
C TYR A 67 -3.39 -5.23 1.22
N ILE A 68 -3.02 -4.16 0.51
CA ILE A 68 -3.45 -2.78 0.81
C ILE A 68 -4.89 -2.51 0.40
N GLY A 69 -5.50 -3.37 -0.42
CA GLY A 69 -6.86 -3.17 -0.95
C GLY A 69 -6.89 -2.43 -2.30
N GLN A 70 -5.73 -2.16 -2.92
CA GLN A 70 -5.63 -1.60 -4.25
C GLN A 70 -5.80 -2.70 -5.32
N VAL A 71 -6.98 -3.34 -5.34
CA VAL A 71 -7.26 -4.53 -6.16
C VAL A 71 -7.07 -4.27 -7.66
N GLY A 72 -7.54 -3.12 -8.17
CA GLY A 72 -7.39 -2.74 -9.58
C GLY A 72 -5.92 -2.61 -10.01
N LEU A 73 -5.10 -1.94 -9.20
CA LEU A 73 -3.66 -1.81 -9.44
C LEU A 73 -2.93 -3.16 -9.33
N GLY A 74 -3.42 -4.06 -8.48
CA GLY A 74 -2.92 -5.44 -8.37
C GLY A 74 -3.12 -6.23 -9.65
N PHE A 75 -4.33 -6.21 -10.24
CA PHE A 75 -4.61 -6.88 -11.52
C PHE A 75 -3.82 -6.27 -12.68
N LEU A 76 -3.72 -4.94 -12.73
CA LEU A 76 -2.94 -4.26 -13.75
C LEU A 76 -1.47 -4.70 -13.72
N HIS A 77 -0.87 -4.77 -12.53
CA HIS A 77 0.50 -5.27 -12.36
C HIS A 77 0.65 -6.71 -12.83
N LEU A 78 -0.27 -7.59 -12.45
CA LEU A 78 -0.22 -9.00 -12.83
C LEU A 78 -0.28 -9.15 -14.37
N PHE A 79 -1.21 -8.44 -15.00
CA PHE A 79 -1.37 -8.47 -16.46
C PHE A 79 -0.13 -7.94 -17.19
N CYS A 80 0.42 -6.80 -16.77
CA CYS A 80 1.64 -6.25 -17.35
C CYS A 80 2.84 -7.21 -17.23
N ASN A 81 3.02 -7.85 -16.07
CA ASN A 81 4.10 -8.82 -15.89
C ASN A 81 3.95 -10.04 -16.81
N VAL A 82 2.72 -10.58 -16.93
CA VAL A 82 2.43 -11.70 -17.85
C VAL A 82 2.71 -11.31 -19.31
N LEU A 83 2.30 -10.11 -19.73
CA LEU A 83 2.57 -9.63 -21.09
C LEU A 83 4.06 -9.46 -21.37
N ILE A 84 4.83 -8.89 -20.44
CA ILE A 84 6.29 -8.74 -20.60
C ILE A 84 6.94 -10.12 -20.78
N ILE A 85 6.57 -11.09 -19.95
CA ILE A 85 7.08 -12.46 -20.05
C ILE A 85 6.69 -13.09 -21.40
N ALA A 86 5.44 -12.96 -21.84
CA ALA A 86 4.97 -13.49 -23.12
C ALA A 86 5.73 -12.88 -24.31
N VAL A 87 5.97 -11.55 -24.31
CA VAL A 87 6.75 -10.86 -25.34
C VAL A 87 8.20 -11.33 -25.36
N LEU A 88 8.83 -11.52 -24.19
CA LEU A 88 10.19 -12.05 -24.10
C LEU A 88 10.30 -13.48 -24.66
N ILE A 89 9.30 -14.34 -24.38
CA ILE A 89 9.22 -15.71 -24.92
C ILE A 89 9.05 -15.68 -26.44
N LEU A 90 8.15 -14.84 -26.97
CA LEU A 90 7.94 -14.72 -28.41
C LEU A 90 9.22 -14.25 -29.11
N TYR A 91 9.89 -13.24 -28.54
CA TYR A 91 11.15 -12.71 -29.04
C TYR A 91 12.25 -13.78 -29.13
N THR A 92 12.40 -14.63 -28.10
CA THR A 92 13.41 -15.71 -28.11
C THR A 92 13.10 -16.80 -29.13
N LEU A 93 11.83 -17.14 -29.33
CA LEU A 93 11.39 -18.14 -30.30
C LEU A 93 11.58 -17.68 -31.75
N VAL A 94 11.28 -16.41 -32.04
CA VAL A 94 11.34 -15.85 -33.41
C VAL A 94 12.78 -15.60 -33.85
N LEU A 95 13.66 -15.12 -32.96
CA LEU A 95 14.98 -14.62 -33.36
C LEU A 95 16.13 -15.62 -33.19
N GLN A 96 15.86 -16.87 -32.82
CA GLN A 96 16.87 -17.92 -32.56
C GLN A 96 17.92 -17.45 -31.51
N PHE A 97 17.71 -17.86 -30.27
CA PHE A 97 18.52 -17.46 -29.10
C PHE A 97 20.05 -17.56 -29.34
N SER A 98 20.73 -16.40 -29.39
CA SER A 98 22.19 -16.31 -29.51
C SER A 98 22.78 -15.50 -28.35
N TRP A 99 23.66 -16.11 -27.57
CA TRP A 99 24.29 -15.51 -26.39
C TRP A 99 25.04 -14.19 -26.67
N LYS A 100 25.49 -13.99 -27.92
CA LYS A 100 26.25 -12.80 -28.34
C LYS A 100 25.40 -11.52 -28.42
N SER A 101 24.10 -11.62 -28.70
CA SER A 101 23.19 -10.47 -28.76
C SER A 101 22.57 -10.12 -27.39
N TRP A 102 22.54 -11.07 -26.46
CA TRP A 102 21.88 -10.92 -25.16
C TRP A 102 22.74 -10.27 -24.08
N GLY A 103 24.05 -10.11 -24.31
CA GLY A 103 25.00 -9.62 -23.29
C GLY A 103 24.60 -8.28 -22.65
N LEU A 104 24.11 -7.31 -23.43
CA LEU A 104 23.66 -6.02 -22.91
C LEU A 104 22.30 -6.12 -22.21
N VAL A 105 21.37 -6.90 -22.76
CA VAL A 105 20.04 -7.10 -22.15
C VAL A 105 20.15 -7.77 -20.79
N ALA A 106 21.05 -8.75 -20.66
CA ALA A 106 21.32 -9.46 -19.41
C ALA A 106 21.90 -8.57 -18.29
N ILE A 107 22.41 -7.38 -18.62
CA ILE A 107 22.96 -6.42 -17.65
C ILE A 107 21.98 -5.27 -17.40
N ILE A 108 21.46 -4.67 -18.47
CA ILE A 108 20.61 -3.48 -18.40
C ILE A 108 19.24 -3.82 -17.80
N LEU A 109 18.63 -4.93 -18.20
CA LEU A 109 17.29 -5.29 -17.76
C LEU A 109 17.24 -5.60 -16.25
N PRO A 110 18.17 -6.40 -15.67
CA PRO A 110 18.22 -6.58 -14.23
C PRO A 110 18.53 -5.30 -13.45
N ALA A 111 19.41 -4.43 -13.96
CA ALA A 111 19.70 -3.15 -13.32
C ALA A 111 18.46 -2.25 -13.27
N TRP A 112 17.71 -2.17 -14.37
CA TRP A 112 16.45 -1.44 -14.44
C TRP A 112 15.40 -2.02 -13.48
N LEU A 113 15.24 -3.35 -13.45
CA LEU A 113 14.32 -4.03 -12.54
C LEU A 113 14.69 -3.83 -11.06
N LEU A 114 15.98 -3.72 -10.74
CA LEU A 114 16.45 -3.46 -9.38
C LEU A 114 16.09 -2.03 -8.93
N ILE A 115 16.22 -1.04 -9.81
CA ILE A 115 15.80 0.34 -9.51
C ILE A 115 14.29 0.37 -9.23
N TRP A 116 13.49 -0.24 -10.11
CA TRP A 116 12.04 -0.34 -9.91
C TRP A 116 11.66 -1.09 -8.63
N PHE A 117 12.39 -2.15 -8.29
CA PHE A 117 12.17 -2.88 -7.04
C PHE A 117 12.35 -2.00 -5.82
N VAL A 118 13.44 -1.24 -5.77
CA VAL A 118 13.72 -0.32 -4.66
C VAL A 118 12.64 0.76 -4.57
N MET A 119 12.23 1.35 -5.70
CA MET A 119 11.14 2.34 -5.70
C MET A 119 9.83 1.76 -5.18
N ASP A 120 9.50 0.52 -5.53
CA ASP A 120 8.26 -0.11 -5.11
C ASP A 120 8.24 -0.39 -3.60
N ILE A 121 9.39 -0.74 -2.99
CA ILE A 121 9.53 -0.87 -1.52
C ILE A 121 9.19 0.44 -0.79
N PHE A 122 9.66 1.58 -1.29
CA PHE A 122 9.36 2.87 -0.67
C PHE A 122 7.92 3.29 -0.91
N THR A 123 7.45 3.11 -2.14
CA THR A 123 6.07 3.45 -2.52
C THR A 123 5.07 2.63 -1.69
N ILE A 124 5.28 1.32 -1.55
CA ILE A 124 4.35 0.45 -0.83
C ILE A 124 4.26 0.76 0.66
N TRP A 125 5.38 1.19 1.25
CA TRP A 125 5.44 1.61 2.63
C TRP A 125 4.54 2.84 2.86
N ASN A 126 4.65 3.84 1.98
CA ASN A 126 3.85 5.05 2.06
C ASN A 126 2.37 4.78 1.77
N ASP A 127 2.08 4.03 0.71
CA ASP A 127 0.71 3.69 0.31
C ASP A 127 -0.02 2.90 1.39
N THR A 128 0.67 2.05 2.16
CA THR A 128 0.06 1.33 3.28
C THR A 128 -0.38 2.30 4.39
N LYS A 129 0.44 3.32 4.67
CA LYS A 129 0.14 4.35 5.67
C LYS A 129 -1.02 5.23 5.22
N LEU A 130 -1.00 5.66 3.96
CA LEU A 130 -2.10 6.44 3.37
C LEU A 130 -3.40 5.64 3.39
N ALA A 131 -3.40 4.37 2.98
CA ALA A 131 -4.60 3.54 3.02
C ALA A 131 -5.16 3.31 4.44
N ASN A 132 -4.29 3.27 5.46
CA ASN A 132 -4.73 3.22 6.86
C ASN A 132 -5.39 4.53 7.30
N LEU A 133 -4.83 5.65 6.87
CA LEU A 133 -5.40 6.96 7.15
C LEU A 133 -6.75 7.15 6.44
N ASP A 134 -6.84 6.78 5.16
CA ASP A 134 -8.08 6.83 4.38
C ASP A 134 -9.16 6.00 5.06
N LYS A 135 -8.84 4.78 5.52
CA LYS A 135 -9.76 3.93 6.27
C LYS A 135 -10.29 4.61 7.55
N ILE A 136 -9.45 5.35 8.27
CA ILE A 136 -9.89 6.12 9.44
C ILE A 136 -10.77 7.29 9.00
N ASN A 137 -10.35 8.05 7.98
CA ASN A 137 -11.10 9.19 7.48
C ASN A 137 -12.48 8.78 6.97
N GLU A 138 -12.60 7.69 6.23
CA GLU A 138 -13.87 7.13 5.76
C GLU A 138 -14.79 6.79 6.93
N HIS A 139 -14.27 6.15 7.98
CA HIS A 139 -15.07 5.82 9.17
C HIS A 139 -15.50 7.06 9.95
N VAL A 140 -14.63 8.06 10.05
CA VAL A 140 -14.96 9.36 10.66
C VAL A 140 -16.03 10.08 9.83
N LEU A 141 -15.92 10.08 8.50
CA LEU A 141 -16.92 10.64 7.60
C LEU A 141 -18.26 9.91 7.70
N SER A 142 -18.26 8.59 7.84
CA SER A 142 -19.51 7.82 8.00
C SER A 142 -20.22 8.12 9.32
N ILE A 143 -19.46 8.41 10.39
CA ILE A 143 -20.04 8.88 11.66
C ILE A 143 -20.73 10.23 11.44
N TYR A 144 -20.07 11.17 10.77
CA TYR A 144 -20.65 12.47 10.48
C TYR A 144 -21.89 12.40 9.57
N SER A 145 -21.90 11.53 8.56
CA SER A 145 -23.08 11.38 7.70
C SER A 145 -24.28 10.80 8.46
N HIS A 146 -24.04 9.80 9.33
CA HIS A 146 -25.08 9.23 10.19
C HIS A 146 -25.66 10.25 11.18
N SER A 147 -24.80 11.08 11.81
CA SER A 147 -25.23 12.12 12.74
C SER A 147 -26.07 13.23 12.09
N ARG A 148 -25.92 13.45 10.78
CA ARG A 148 -26.61 14.52 10.03
C ARG A 148 -27.80 14.05 9.21
N GLY A 149 -28.16 12.76 9.24
CA GLY A 149 -29.35 12.23 8.56
C GLY A 149 -29.36 12.39 7.04
N VAL A 150 -28.17 12.54 6.43
CA VAL A 150 -28.01 12.69 4.98
C VAL A 150 -27.80 11.28 4.42
N TYR A 151 -28.87 10.69 3.88
CA TYR A 151 -28.84 9.43 3.13
C TYR A 151 -28.45 9.65 1.67
#